data_AF-A0A959J8R7-F1
#
_entry.id   AF-A0A959J8R7-F1
#
_cell.length_a   1.000
_cell.length_b   1.000
_cell.length_c   1.000
_cell.angle_alpha   90.00
_cell.angle_beta   90.00
_cell.angle_gamma   90.00
#
_symmetry.space_group_name_H-M   'P 1'
#
loop_
_entity.id
_entity.type
_entity.pdbx_description
1 polymer ?
#
loop_
_entity_poly.entity_id
_entity_poly.type
_entity_poly.pdbx_seq_one_letter_code
_entity_poly.pdbx_strand_id
1 'polypeptide(L)'
;MGLNALFYLIILIVAILWVRSGIQRRQDIMAGKKYCEENGLIFVDGKIFEQHIRLYFEKEGVKGWANYTIDKDGQLQWVKETPLEKLQHH
;
A
#
# COMPACT_ATOMS: atom_id res chain seq x y z
N MET A 1 -21.82 -37.98 -0.69
CA MET A 1 -21.21 -37.16 0.39
C MET A 1 -20.04 -36.27 -0.06
N GLY A 2 -19.61 -36.27 -1.34
CA GLY A 2 -18.42 -35.50 -1.77
C GLY A 2 -18.65 -34.03 -2.19
N LEU A 3 -19.84 -33.68 -2.72
CA LEU A 3 -20.08 -32.35 -3.30
C LEU A 3 -20.13 -31.23 -2.25
N ASN A 4 -20.73 -31.50 -1.09
CA ASN A 4 -20.85 -30.53 0.01
C ASN A 4 -19.48 -30.23 0.62
N ALA A 5 -18.63 -31.25 0.80
CA ALA A 5 -17.27 -31.08 1.31
C ALA A 5 -16.41 -30.22 0.38
N LEU A 6 -16.52 -30.44 -0.94
CA LEU A 6 -15.83 -29.62 -1.94
C LEU A 6 -16.31 -28.16 -1.90
N PHE A 7 -17.62 -27.94 -1.74
CA PHE A 7 -18.20 -26.60 -1.66
C PHE A 7 -17.72 -25.84 -0.42
N TYR A 8 -17.68 -26.48 0.76
CA TYR A 8 -17.13 -25.88 1.97
C TYR A 8 -15.63 -25.58 1.86
N LEU A 9 -14.87 -26.43 1.16
CA LEU A 9 -13.44 -26.22 0.93
C LEU A 9 -13.19 -24.98 0.03
N ILE A 10 -14.01 -24.77 -1.00
CA ILE A 10 -13.94 -23.58 -1.84
C ILE A 10 -14.24 -22.32 -1.02
N ILE A 11 -15.31 -22.32 -0.21
CA ILE A 11 -15.66 -21.19 0.66
C ILE A 11 -14.52 -20.86 1.62
N LEU A 12 -13.91 -21.88 2.23
CA LEU A 12 -12.80 -21.71 3.14
C LEU A 12 -11.59 -21.08 2.44
N ILE A 13 -11.22 -21.54 1.24
CA ILE A 13 -10.11 -20.98 0.46
C ILE A 13 -10.38 -19.50 0.14
N VAL A 14 -11.60 -19.17 -0.32
CA VAL A 14 -11.98 -17.79 -0.62
C VAL A 14 -11.86 -16.94 0.65
N ALA A 15 -12.40 -17.39 1.79
CA ALA A 15 -12.30 -16.66 3.05
C ALA A 15 -10.84 -16.40 3.47
N ILE A 16 -9.96 -17.40 3.33
CA ILE A 16 -8.53 -17.25 3.62
C ILE A 16 -7.88 -16.20 2.71
N LEU A 17 -8.20 -16.20 1.41
CA LEU A 17 -7.69 -15.21 0.47
C LEU A 17 -8.14 -13.78 0.84
N TRP A 18 -9.39 -13.60 1.24
CA TRP A 18 -9.92 -12.31 1.70
C TRP A 18 -9.21 -11.82 2.97
N VAL A 19 -9.02 -12.69 3.96
CA VAL A 19 -8.29 -12.34 5.20
C VAL A 19 -6.86 -11.95 4.88
N ARG A 20 -6.17 -12.72 4.05
CA ARG A 20 -4.78 -12.43 3.66
C ARG A 20 -4.65 -11.08 2.96
N SER A 21 -5.56 -10.78 2.02
CA SER A 21 -5.61 -9.48 1.34
C SER A 21 -5.79 -8.32 2.33
N GLY A 22 -6.69 -8.48 3.31
CA GLY A 22 -6.89 -7.49 4.36
C GLY A 22 -5.66 -7.26 5.25
N ILE A 23 -4.93 -8.32 5.59
CA ILE A 23 -3.67 -8.23 6.36
C ILE A 23 -2.61 -7.49 5.56
N GLN A 24 -2.42 -7.84 4.29
CA GLN A 24 -1.43 -7.22 3.42
C GLN A 24 -1.67 -5.72 3.28
N ARG A 25 -2.93 -5.32 3.02
CA ARG A 25 -3.35 -3.91 3.02
C ARG A 25 -2.96 -3.16 4.29
N ARG A 26 -3.11 -3.77 5.47
CA ARG A 26 -2.74 -3.13 6.74
C ARG A 26 -1.22 -2.97 6.86
N GLN A 27 -0.46 -3.98 6.44
CA GLN A 27 1.00 -3.94 6.43
C GLN A 27 1.50 -2.82 5.50
N ASP A 28 0.91 -2.67 4.32
CA ASP A 28 1.32 -1.64 3.35
C ASP A 28 1.06 -0.23 3.88
N ILE A 29 -0.10 0.01 4.51
CA ILE A 29 -0.41 1.30 5.16
C ILE A 29 0.55 1.56 6.33
N MET A 30 0.89 0.54 7.11
CA MET A 30 1.85 0.65 8.21
C MET A 30 3.25 0.98 7.71
N ALA A 31 3.69 0.36 6.62
CA ALA A 31 4.95 0.68 5.96
C ALA A 31 4.96 2.13 5.44
N GLY A 32 3.87 2.60 4.85
CA GLY A 32 3.73 3.99 4.42
C GLY A 32 3.77 4.99 5.58
N LYS A 33 3.14 4.67 6.71
CA LYS A 33 3.24 5.48 7.94
C LYS A 33 4.67 5.56 8.47
N LYS A 34 5.37 4.42 8.51
CA LYS A 34 6.76 4.34 8.94
C LYS A 34 7.67 5.17 8.02
N TYR A 35 7.47 5.07 6.70
CA TYR A 35 8.18 5.92 5.75
C TYR A 35 7.96 7.41 6.02
N CYS A 36 6.73 7.83 6.30
CA CYS A 36 6.44 9.22 6.66
C CYS A 36 7.21 9.65 7.93
N GLU A 37 7.18 8.83 8.98
CA GLU A 37 7.88 9.11 10.24
C GLU A 37 9.40 9.23 10.04
N GLU A 38 10.01 8.31 9.31
CA GLU A 38 11.45 8.30 9.02
C GLU A 38 11.91 9.50 8.16
N ASN A 39 11.00 10.08 7.37
CA ASN A 39 11.31 11.17 6.44
C ASN A 39 10.78 12.55 6.91
N GLY A 40 10.24 12.64 8.13
CA GLY A 40 9.65 13.88 8.66
C GLY A 40 8.43 14.36 7.88
N LEU A 41 7.65 13.43 7.33
CA LEU A 41 6.41 13.69 6.60
C LEU A 41 5.20 13.40 7.51
N ILE A 42 4.12 14.15 7.31
CA ILE A 42 2.84 13.90 7.98
C ILE A 42 2.02 12.97 7.10
N PHE A 43 1.66 11.79 7.61
CA PHE A 43 0.77 10.85 6.92
C PHE A 43 -0.63 11.45 6.78
N VAL A 44 -1.16 11.50 5.55
CA VAL A 44 -2.52 11.98 5.26
C VAL A 44 -3.45 10.81 4.95
N ASP A 45 -3.11 9.99 3.96
CA ASP A 45 -3.95 8.87 3.51
C ASP A 45 -3.13 7.81 2.75
N GLY A 46 -3.65 6.59 2.65
CA GLY A 46 -3.11 5.50 1.84
C GLY A 46 -4.20 4.90 0.95
N LYS A 47 -4.13 5.19 -0.36
CA LYS A 47 -5.10 4.67 -1.34
C LYS A 47 -4.54 3.50 -2.11
N ILE A 48 -5.35 2.46 -2.22
CA ILE A 48 -5.01 1.24 -2.95
C ILE A 48 -5.64 1.32 -4.33
N PHE A 49 -4.79 1.20 -5.34
CA PHE A 49 -5.16 1.01 -6.73
C PHE A 49 -4.93 -0.46 -7.10
N GLU A 50 -5.52 -0.92 -8.21
CA GLU A 50 -5.41 -2.33 -8.63
C GLU A 50 -3.96 -2.83 -8.78
N GLN A 51 -3.02 -1.93 -9.06
CA GLN A 51 -1.62 -2.27 -9.36
C GLN A 51 -0.60 -1.71 -8.37
N HIS A 52 -0.99 -0.79 -7.49
CA HIS A 52 -0.07 -0.14 -6.53
C HIS A 52 -0.83 0.54 -5.40
N ILE A 53 -0.13 0.90 -4.33
CA ILE A 53 -0.68 1.79 -3.30
C ILE A 53 0.03 3.13 -3.40
N ARG A 54 -0.78 4.18 -3.30
CA ARG A 54 -0.31 5.55 -3.21
C ARG A 54 -0.47 6.06 -1.79
N LEU A 55 0.65 6.48 -1.24
CA LEU A 55 0.76 7.18 0.03
C LEU A 55 0.61 8.67 -0.22
N TYR A 56 -0.30 9.33 0.48
CA TYR A 56 -0.44 10.78 0.49
C TYR A 56 0.14 11.32 1.79
N PHE A 57 0.97 12.35 1.68
CA PHE A 57 1.64 12.95 2.82
C PHE A 57 1.74 14.46 2.68
N GLU A 58 2.07 15.13 3.78
CA GLU A 58 2.32 16.57 3.83
C GLU A 58 3.70 16.84 4.43
N LYS A 59 4.42 17.82 3.88
CA LYS A 59 5.68 18.33 4.42
C LYS A 59 5.64 19.85 4.36
N GLU A 60 5.80 20.51 5.51
CA GLU A 60 5.87 21.98 5.59
C GLU A 60 4.67 22.68 4.91
N GLY A 61 3.47 22.12 5.04
CA GLY A 61 2.24 22.64 4.42
C GLY A 61 2.05 22.26 2.94
N VAL A 62 3.01 21.57 2.32
CA VAL A 62 2.93 21.11 0.93
C VAL A 62 2.50 19.65 0.88
N LYS A 63 1.41 19.38 0.16
CA LYS A 63 0.89 18.02 -0.06
C LYS A 63 1.64 17.33 -1.20
N GLY A 64 1.99 16.07 -0.99
CA GLY A 64 2.66 15.21 -1.95
C GLY A 64 2.12 13.79 -1.90
N TRP A 65 2.63 12.95 -2.79
CA TRP A 65 2.33 11.53 -2.77
C TRP A 65 3.55 10.69 -3.17
N ALA A 66 3.52 9.42 -2.80
CA ALA A 66 4.52 8.43 -3.16
C ALA A 66 3.80 7.15 -3.59
N ASN A 67 4.27 6.53 -4.66
CA ASN A 67 3.89 5.16 -4.99
C ASN A 67 4.94 4.22 -4.36
N TYR A 68 4.58 2.97 -4.07
CA TYR A 68 5.62 1.96 -3.87
C TYR A 68 5.77 1.09 -5.11
N THR A 69 7.00 0.62 -5.32
CA THR A 69 7.31 -0.49 -6.21
C THR A 69 7.70 -1.69 -5.35
N ILE A 70 7.26 -2.88 -5.75
CA ILE A 70 7.73 -4.13 -5.13
C ILE A 70 9.00 -4.52 -5.88
N ASP A 71 10.11 -4.71 -5.17
CA ASP A 71 11.33 -5.23 -5.78
C ASP A 71 11.21 -6.75 -6.08
N LYS A 72 12.24 -7.30 -6.73
CA LYS A 72 12.25 -8.73 -7.13
C LYS A 72 12.21 -9.67 -5.93
N ASP A 73 12.59 -9.20 -4.75
CA ASP A 73 12.62 -9.95 -3.50
C ASP A 73 11.31 -9.80 -2.70
N GLY A 74 10.34 -9.07 -3.25
CA GLY A 74 9.04 -8.85 -2.62
C GLY A 74 9.04 -7.73 -1.58
N GLN A 75 10.11 -6.94 -1.46
CA GLN A 75 10.15 -5.82 -0.52
C GLN A 75 9.53 -4.56 -1.13
N LEU A 76 8.83 -3.82 -0.28
CA LEU A 76 8.19 -2.55 -0.63
C LEU A 76 9.23 -1.44 -0.63
N GLN A 77 9.44 -0.81 -1.78
CA GLN A 77 10.25 0.40 -1.89
C GLN A 77 9.37 1.58 -2.27
N TRP A 78 9.33 2.62 -1.42
CA TRP A 78 8.58 3.84 -1.68
C TRP A 78 9.36 4.75 -2.63
N VAL A 79 8.81 4.95 -3.82
CA VAL A 79 9.30 5.91 -4.81
C VAL A 79 8.53 7.21 -4.61
N LYS A 80 9.25 8.21 -4.08
CA LYS A 80 8.69 9.53 -3.86
C LYS A 80 8.40 10.20 -5.20
N GLU A 81 7.13 10.48 -5.46
CA GLU A 81 6.70 11.26 -6.62
C GLU A 81 6.12 12.58 -6.12
N THR A 82 7.00 13.45 -5.61
CA THR A 82 6.57 14.79 -5.21
C THR A 82 6.48 15.73 -6.41
N PRO A 83 5.48 16.62 -6.47
CA PRO A 83 5.48 17.77 -7.38
C PRO A 83 6.67 18.72 -7.15
N LEU A 84 7.34 18.66 -5.99
CA LEU A 84 8.48 19.52 -5.64
C LEU A 84 9.68 19.39 -6.60
N GLU A 85 9.95 18.21 -7.14
CA GLU A 85 11.02 18.05 -8.15
C GLU A 85 10.64 18.68 -9.50
N LYS A 86 9.34 18.81 -9.80
CA LYS A 86 8.83 19.54 -10.96
C LYS A 86 8.74 21.06 -10.73
N LEU A 87 8.78 21.54 -9.49
CA LEU A 87 8.76 22.97 -9.16
C LEU A 87 10.16 23.63 -9.22
N GLN A 88 11.24 22.85 -9.28
CA GLN A 88 12.60 23.38 -9.40
C GLN A 88 13.07 23.63 -10.85
N HIS A 89 12.22 23.34 -11.84
CA HIS A 89 12.56 23.45 -13.27
C HIS A 89 11.69 24.47 -14.05
N HIS A 90 11.10 25.47 -13.38
CA HIS A 90 10.37 26.54 -14.05
C HIS A 90 10.74 27.93 -13.56
#